data_AF-A0A0R1MSP8-F1
#
_entry.id   AF-A0A0R1MSP8-F1
#
_cell.length_a   1.000
_cell.length_b   1.000
_cell.length_c   1.000
_cell.angle_alpha   90.00
_cell.angle_beta   90.00
_cell.angle_gamma   90.00
#
_symmetry.space_group_name_H-M   'P 1'
#
loop_
_entity.id
_entity.type
_entity.pdbx_description
1 polymer ?
#
loop_
_entity_poly.entity_id
_entity_poly.type
_entity_poly.pdbx_seq_one_letter_code
_entity_poly.pdbx_strand_id
1 'polypeptide(L)'
;MNDKKGGFLNQYILSNTTGILFTNKLATGMIKRIPGTVLISINQKVGFRLATKFGSKGLINLGKMVPVLGAVVGGAFDTTSTLAIASLAKKTFLEDGVAIGDGTVIDKKVLEVVPEENN
;
A
#
# COMPACT_ATOMS: atom_id res chain seq x y z
N MET A 1 37.21 -3.46 8.80
CA MET A 1 36.21 -2.66 8.05
C MET A 1 34.86 -3.38 7.84
N ASN A 2 34.54 -4.45 8.60
CA ASN A 2 33.36 -5.30 8.35
C ASN A 2 32.27 -5.24 9.45
N ASP A 3 32.52 -4.50 10.55
CA ASP A 3 31.62 -4.44 11.72
C ASP A 3 30.47 -3.42 11.52
N LYS A 4 30.75 -2.28 10.90
CA LYS A 4 29.74 -1.22 10.69
C LYS A 4 28.59 -1.63 9.76
N LYS A 5 28.82 -2.54 8.81
CA LYS A 5 27.76 -3.04 7.90
C LYS A 5 26.80 -3.99 8.60
N GLY A 6 27.29 -4.81 9.53
CA GLY A 6 26.46 -5.75 10.31
C GLY A 6 25.52 -5.02 11.29
N GLY A 7 26.00 -3.97 11.96
CA GLY A 7 25.18 -3.15 12.85
C GLY A 7 24.06 -2.39 12.13
N PHE A 8 24.34 -1.85 10.94
CA PHE A 8 23.36 -1.10 10.16
C PHE A 8 22.23 -1.98 9.60
N LEU A 9 22.56 -3.20 9.15
CA LEU A 9 21.57 -4.18 8.69
C LEU A 9 20.64 -4.63 9.82
N ASN A 10 21.18 -4.85 11.02
CA ASN A 10 20.38 -5.24 12.18
C ASN A 10 19.45 -4.10 12.62
N GLN A 11 19.94 -2.86 12.63
CA GLN A 11 19.13 -1.68 12.95
C GLN A 11 17.99 -1.44 11.93
N TYR A 12 18.25 -1.66 10.64
CA TYR A 12 17.25 -1.54 9.57
C TYR A 12 16.18 -2.63 9.64
N ILE A 13 16.57 -3.87 9.98
CA ILE A 13 15.61 -4.95 10.22
C ILE A 13 14.78 -4.63 11.47
N LEU A 14 15.41 -4.18 12.56
CA LEU A 14 14.73 -3.85 13.81
C LEU A 14 13.72 -2.71 13.67
N SER A 15 14.02 -1.64 12.92
CA SER A 15 13.08 -0.52 12.72
C SER A 15 11.83 -0.95 11.94
N ASN A 16 12.00 -1.68 10.84
CA ASN A 16 10.90 -2.21 10.04
C ASN A 16 10.06 -3.24 10.84
N THR A 17 10.72 -4.08 11.63
CA THR A 17 10.04 -5.10 12.45
C THR A 17 9.27 -4.46 13.61
N THR A 18 9.75 -3.34 14.17
CA THR A 18 9.08 -2.64 15.27
C THR A 18 7.70 -2.10 14.87
N GLY A 19 7.56 -1.53 13.66
CA GLY A 19 6.27 -1.09 13.14
C GLY A 19 5.26 -2.23 12.94
N ILE A 20 5.74 -3.38 12.44
CA ILE A 20 4.95 -4.60 12.28
C ILE A 20 4.50 -5.12 13.66
N LEU A 21 5.43 -5.22 14.62
CA LEU A 21 5.14 -5.69 15.98
C LEU A 21 4.16 -4.78 16.72
N PHE A 22 4.32 -3.46 16.57
CA PHE A 22 3.41 -2.47 17.14
C PHE A 22 1.98 -2.63 16.61
N THR A 23 1.84 -2.69 15.29
CA THR A 23 0.55 -2.86 14.62
C THR A 23 -0.10 -4.20 15.00
N ASN A 24 0.69 -5.28 15.00
CA ASN A 24 0.20 -6.60 15.43
C ASN A 24 -0.28 -6.58 16.88
N LYS A 25 0.41 -5.90 17.78
CA LYS A 25 0.02 -5.81 19.20
C LYS A 25 -1.27 -5.01 19.37
N LEU A 26 -1.43 -3.91 18.63
CA LEU A 26 -2.68 -3.14 18.61
C LEU A 26 -3.84 -3.97 18.05
N ALA A 27 -3.67 -4.56 16.87
CA ALA A 27 -4.69 -5.38 16.23
C ALA A 27 -5.10 -6.57 17.12
N THR A 28 -4.13 -7.27 17.70
CA THR A 28 -4.39 -8.39 18.61
C THR A 28 -5.11 -7.94 19.88
N GLY A 29 -4.76 -6.77 20.44
CA GLY A 29 -5.44 -6.19 21.59
C GLY A 29 -6.90 -5.85 21.32
N MET A 30 -7.19 -5.36 20.11
CA MET A 30 -8.57 -5.09 19.67
C MET A 30 -9.36 -6.37 19.47
N ILE A 31 -8.79 -7.36 18.78
CA ILE A 31 -9.45 -8.66 18.52
C ILE A 31 -9.76 -9.39 19.83
N LYS A 32 -8.83 -9.38 20.79
CA LYS A 32 -9.04 -10.02 22.12
C LYS A 32 -10.18 -9.41 22.93
N ARG A 33 -10.57 -8.16 22.65
CA ARG A 33 -11.72 -7.51 23.29
C ARG A 33 -13.06 -7.89 22.67
N ILE A 34 -13.06 -8.59 21.54
CA ILE A 34 -14.28 -9.09 20.89
C ILE A 34 -14.69 -10.41 21.60
N PRO A 35 -15.88 -10.47 22.22
CA PRO A 35 -16.35 -11.70 22.84
C PRO A 35 -16.59 -12.81 21.80
N GLY A 36 -16.28 -14.06 22.14
CA GLY A 36 -16.49 -15.20 21.26
C GLY A 36 -17.96 -15.39 20.83
N THR A 37 -18.92 -15.01 21.68
CA THR A 37 -20.35 -15.02 21.38
C THR A 37 -20.72 -14.06 20.23
N VAL A 38 -20.03 -12.93 20.13
CA VAL A 38 -20.21 -11.97 19.03
C VAL A 38 -19.73 -12.60 17.72
N LEU A 39 -18.56 -13.25 17.72
CA LEU A 39 -18.04 -13.95 16.53
C LEU A 39 -18.98 -15.07 16.06
N ILE A 40 -19.52 -15.86 16.99
CA ILE A 40 -20.52 -16.89 16.70
C ILE A 40 -21.77 -16.27 16.07
N SER A 41 -22.28 -15.19 16.65
CA SER A 41 -23.47 -14.50 16.13
C SER A 41 -23.26 -13.88 14.75
N ILE A 42 -22.05 -13.39 14.46
CA ILE A 42 -21.67 -12.87 13.14
C ILE A 42 -21.65 -14.01 12.13
N ASN A 43 -20.97 -15.12 12.43
CA ASN A 43 -20.89 -16.26 11.51
C ASN A 43 -22.26 -16.86 11.21
N GLN A 44 -23.15 -16.92 12.20
CA GLN A 44 -24.54 -17.35 11.99
C GLN A 44 -25.33 -16.37 11.12
N LYS A 45 -25.25 -15.06 11.37
CA LYS A 45 -25.96 -14.04 10.58
C LYS A 45 -25.44 -13.95 9.14
N VAL A 46 -24.12 -13.95 8.97
CA VAL A 46 -23.47 -13.89 7.66
C VAL A 46 -23.73 -15.18 6.91
N GLY A 47 -23.52 -16.35 7.52
CA GLY A 47 -23.81 -17.64 6.90
C GLY A 47 -25.27 -17.77 6.46
N PHE A 48 -26.22 -17.38 7.32
CA PHE A 48 -27.65 -17.39 6.99
C PHE A 48 -28.00 -16.41 5.87
N ARG A 49 -27.45 -15.19 5.89
CA ARG A 49 -27.69 -14.19 4.84
C ARG A 49 -27.05 -14.61 3.52
N LEU A 50 -25.87 -15.23 3.54
CA LEU A 50 -25.22 -15.75 2.35
C LEU A 50 -26.03 -16.90 1.75
N ALA A 51 -26.43 -17.87 2.57
CA ALA A 51 -27.25 -19.00 2.12
C ALA A 51 -28.60 -18.54 1.52
N THR A 52 -29.28 -17.58 2.18
CA THR A 52 -30.61 -17.10 1.72
C THR A 52 -30.53 -16.14 0.55
N LYS A 53 -29.54 -15.23 0.48
CA LYS A 53 -29.37 -14.31 -0.64
C LYS A 53 -28.73 -14.96 -1.85
N PHE A 54 -27.98 -16.05 -1.66
CA PHE A 54 -27.16 -16.62 -2.72
C PHE A 54 -27.37 -18.12 -3.01
N GLY A 55 -28.36 -18.77 -2.41
CA GLY A 55 -28.55 -20.23 -2.45
C GLY A 55 -28.68 -20.89 -3.83
N SER A 56 -29.49 -20.35 -4.76
CA SER A 56 -29.79 -21.06 -6.04
C SER A 56 -29.03 -20.51 -7.27
N LYS A 57 -28.71 -19.21 -7.31
CA LYS A 57 -27.92 -18.57 -8.39
C LYS A 57 -26.78 -17.69 -7.87
N GLY A 58 -26.60 -17.63 -6.55
CA GLY A 58 -25.81 -16.56 -5.98
C GLY A 58 -24.34 -16.85 -5.80
N LEU A 59 -23.87 -18.09 -5.89
CA LEU A 59 -22.42 -18.34 -6.01
C LEU A 59 -21.88 -17.75 -7.32
N ILE A 60 -22.62 -17.92 -8.42
CA ILE A 60 -22.31 -17.34 -9.73
C ILE A 60 -22.38 -15.80 -9.68
N ASN A 61 -23.37 -15.25 -8.97
CA ASN A 61 -23.55 -13.80 -8.87
C ASN A 61 -22.57 -13.12 -7.89
N LEU A 62 -22.21 -13.79 -6.78
CA LEU A 62 -21.13 -13.36 -5.87
C LEU A 62 -19.80 -13.33 -6.60
N GLY A 63 -19.49 -14.39 -7.36
CA GLY A 63 -18.27 -14.47 -8.15
C GLY A 63 -18.14 -13.34 -9.16
N LYS A 64 -19.26 -12.86 -9.75
CA LYS A 64 -19.27 -11.68 -10.63
C LYS A 64 -19.19 -10.35 -9.88
N MET A 65 -19.72 -10.29 -8.66
CA MET A 65 -19.74 -9.07 -7.85
C MET A 65 -18.40 -8.78 -7.17
N VAL A 66 -17.60 -9.82 -6.86
CA VAL A 66 -16.26 -9.67 -6.27
C VAL A 66 -15.32 -8.86 -7.17
N PRO A 67 -15.18 -9.14 -8.48
CA PRO A 67 -14.41 -8.31 -9.40
C PRO A 67 -14.91 -6.86 -9.47
N VAL A 68 -16.24 -6.64 -9.47
CA VAL A 68 -16.81 -5.29 -9.56
C VAL A 68 -16.50 -4.47 -8.31
N LEU A 69 -16.72 -5.03 -7.12
CA LEU A 69 -16.36 -4.38 -5.86
C LEU A 69 -14.85 -4.13 -5.76
N GLY A 70 -14.04 -5.11 -6.18
CA GLY A 70 -12.59 -4.98 -6.25
C GLY A 70 -12.16 -3.85 -7.18
N ALA A 71 -12.79 -3.72 -8.36
CA ALA A 71 -12.51 -2.66 -9.32
C ALA A 71 -12.91 -1.27 -8.80
N VAL A 72 -14.03 -1.15 -8.07
CA VAL A 72 -14.44 0.14 -7.48
C VAL A 72 -13.45 0.59 -6.41
N VAL A 73 -13.11 -0.30 -5.47
CA VAL A 73 -12.21 0.05 -4.37
C VAL A 73 -10.77 0.24 -4.88
N GLY A 74 -10.27 -0.70 -5.67
CA GLY A 74 -8.94 -0.64 -6.28
C GLY A 74 -8.79 0.55 -7.22
N GLY A 75 -9.75 0.78 -8.11
CA GLY A 75 -9.73 1.91 -9.04
C GLY A 75 -9.80 3.26 -8.34
N ALA A 76 -10.58 3.39 -7.26
CA ALA A 76 -10.59 4.60 -6.45
C ALA A 76 -9.23 4.83 -5.79
N PHE A 77 -8.66 3.80 -5.16
CA PHE A 77 -7.35 3.87 -4.52
C PHE A 77 -6.26 4.24 -5.54
N ASP A 78 -6.21 3.52 -6.67
CA ASP A 78 -5.24 3.75 -7.74
C ASP A 78 -5.37 5.17 -8.30
N THR A 79 -6.59 5.68 -8.50
CA THR A 79 -6.80 7.06 -8.98
C THR A 79 -6.28 8.08 -7.97
N THR A 80 -6.64 7.94 -6.68
CA THR A 80 -6.19 8.88 -5.64
C THR A 80 -4.67 8.89 -5.48
N SER A 81 -4.07 7.70 -5.47
CA SER A 81 -2.62 7.53 -5.40
C SER A 81 -1.93 8.12 -6.64
N THR A 82 -2.46 7.83 -7.83
CA THR A 82 -1.94 8.36 -9.10
C THR A 82 -1.98 9.88 -9.14
N LEU A 83 -3.08 10.50 -8.70
CA LEU A 83 -3.18 11.96 -8.66
C LEU A 83 -2.20 12.58 -7.67
N ALA A 84 -1.97 11.94 -6.52
CA ALA A 84 -0.98 12.38 -5.55
C ALA A 84 0.44 12.28 -6.13
N ILE A 85 0.78 11.15 -6.75
CA ILE A 85 2.08 10.93 -7.41
C ILE A 85 2.27 11.91 -8.56
N ALA A 86 1.27 12.13 -9.40
CA ALA A 86 1.35 13.08 -10.51
C ALA A 86 1.59 14.51 -10.03
N SER A 87 0.95 14.91 -8.92
CA SER A 87 1.14 16.22 -8.31
C SER A 87 2.56 16.38 -7.75
N LEU A 88 3.13 15.32 -7.18
CA LEU A 88 4.51 15.31 -6.72
C LEU A 88 5.49 15.34 -7.89
N ALA A 89 5.27 14.51 -8.91
CA ALA A 89 6.11 14.45 -10.11
C ALA A 89 6.19 15.82 -10.81
N LYS A 90 5.07 16.53 -10.95
CA LYS A 90 5.04 17.89 -11.50
C LYS A 90 5.84 18.92 -10.70
N LYS A 91 6.00 18.71 -9.39
CA LYS A 91 6.81 19.58 -8.53
C LYS A 91 8.29 19.20 -8.54
N THR A 92 8.59 17.92 -8.74
CA THR A 92 9.95 17.37 -8.68
C THR A 92 10.65 17.42 -10.03
N PHE A 93 9.97 17.11 -11.14
CA PHE A 93 10.53 17.08 -12.49
C PHE A 93 10.03 18.29 -13.27
N LEU A 94 10.81 19.36 -13.23
CA LEU A 94 10.56 20.59 -13.96
C LEU A 94 11.16 20.49 -15.37
N GLU A 95 10.75 21.39 -16.26
CA GLU A 95 11.21 21.39 -17.66
C GLU A 95 12.70 21.74 -17.77
N ASP A 96 13.19 22.55 -16.85
CA ASP A 96 14.56 23.04 -16.74
C ASP A 96 15.45 22.23 -15.79
N GLY A 97 14.89 21.33 -14.98
CA GLY A 97 15.67 20.57 -14.01
C GLY A 97 14.87 19.73 -13.01
N VAL A 98 15.57 19.21 -11.99
CA VAL A 98 14.96 18.40 -10.92
C VAL A 98 14.99 19.17 -9.61
N ALA A 99 13.83 19.43 -9.02
CA ALA A 99 13.69 20.08 -7.72
C ALA A 99 13.90 19.06 -6.59
N ILE A 100 14.88 19.33 -5.72
CA ILE A 100 15.30 18.42 -4.63
C ILE A 100 14.42 18.60 -3.37
N GLY A 101 13.60 19.66 -3.34
CA GLY A 101 12.63 19.93 -2.27
C GLY A 101 13.13 20.88 -1.18
N ASP A 102 14.39 21.31 -1.22
CA ASP A 102 14.99 22.34 -0.34
C ASP A 102 15.09 23.73 -0.98
N GLY A 103 14.48 23.89 -2.17
CA GLY A 103 14.58 25.09 -3.00
C GLY A 103 15.66 25.01 -4.08
N THR A 104 16.50 23.98 -4.05
CA THR A 104 17.52 23.72 -5.08
C THR A 104 16.89 22.99 -6.28
N VAL A 105 17.16 23.50 -7.48
CA VAL A 105 16.83 22.85 -8.75
C VAL A 105 18.14 22.44 -9.43
N ILE A 106 18.29 21.16 -9.75
CA ILE A 106 19.42 20.66 -10.54
C ILE A 106 19.09 20.88 -12.01
N ASP A 107 19.82 21.78 -12.67
CA ASP A 107 19.66 22.08 -14.09
C ASP A 107 19.84 20.83 -14.95
N LYS A 108 18.95 20.67 -15.93
CA LYS A 108 18.97 19.57 -16.91
C LYS A 108 20.30 19.45 -17.66
N LYS A 109 20.99 20.58 -17.89
CA LYS A 109 22.31 20.62 -18.56
C LYS A 109 23.40 19.84 -17.82
N VAL A 110 23.25 19.68 -16.50
CA VAL A 110 24.17 18.88 -15.67
C VAL A 110 23.88 17.38 -15.79
N LEU A 111 22.64 17.01 -16.16
CA LEU A 111 22.19 15.63 -16.33
C LEU A 111 22.44 15.07 -17.75
N GLU A 112 22.65 15.93 -18.74
CA GLU A 112 23.00 15.55 -20.12
C GLU A 112 24.49 15.23 -20.31
N VAL A 113 25.33 15.29 -19.27
CA VAL A 113 26.75 14.89 -19.33
C VAL A 113 26.91 13.37 -19.17
N VAL A 114 26.13 12.60 -19.93
CA VAL A 114 26.50 11.21 -20.25
C VAL A 114 27.19 11.30 -21.61
N PRO A 115 28.51 11.04 -21.72
CA PRO A 115 29.17 11.10 -23.01
C PRO A 115 28.49 10.10 -23.95
N GLU A 116 28.02 10.58 -25.11
CA GLU A 116 27.69 9.69 -26.21
C GLU A 116 28.94 8.85 -26.53
N GLU A 117 28.80 7.54 -26.43
CA GLU A 117 29.84 6.59 -26.76
C GLU A 117 30.08 6.67 -28.27
N ASN A 118 31.18 7.30 -28.66
CA ASN A 118 31.60 7.42 -30.06
C ASN A 118 31.90 6.02 -30.61
N ASN A 119 31.19 5.60 -31.66
CA ASN A 119 31.61 4.53 -32.58
C ASN A 119 31.93 5.12 -33.95
#